data_AF-A0A4E9EEQ4-F1
#
_entry.id   AF-A0A4E9EEQ4-F1
#
_cell.length_a   1.000
_cell.length_b   1.000
_cell.length_c   1.000
_cell.angle_alpha   90.00
_cell.angle_beta   90.00
_cell.angle_gamma   90.00
#
_symmetry.space_group_name_H-M   'P 1'
#
loop_
_entity.id
_entity.type
_entity.pdbx_description
1 polymer ?
#
loop_
_entity_poly.entity_id
_entity_poly.type
_entity_poly.pdbx_seq_one_letter_code
_entity_poly.pdbx_strand_id
1 'polypeptide(L)'
;MKFTLFTNAALAIPFLTGALAAPAQDGLEDKRAIDCSFEVKYQKDWVESGLDRYRFQLITNPRNDQHLKTYCDLYLGMVGFTINNQCFWGDAYYLDSSGARGPAGQKAVRDANNKACDDFEVITGCRTIRSF
;
A
#
# COMPACT_ATOMS: atom_id res chain seq x y z
N MET A 1 57.25 -34.06 -7.26
CA MET A 1 55.87 -33.55 -7.27
C MET A 1 55.98 -32.11 -7.80
N LYS A 2 55.38 -31.63 -8.92
CA LYS A 2 53.97 -31.67 -9.38
C LYS A 2 53.05 -31.15 -8.26
N PHE A 3 52.30 -30.04 -8.33
CA PHE A 3 51.82 -29.15 -9.42
C PHE A 3 51.73 -27.69 -8.87
N THR A 4 51.53 -26.56 -9.56
CA THR A 4 51.53 -26.11 -10.99
C THR A 4 51.65 -24.56 -11.02
N LEU A 5 51.77 -23.93 -12.21
CA LEU A 5 51.86 -22.47 -12.45
C LEU A 5 50.66 -21.63 -11.93
N PHE A 6 50.94 -20.39 -11.52
CA PHE A 6 50.00 -19.26 -11.56
C PHE A 6 50.38 -18.32 -12.71
N THR A 7 49.43 -18.00 -13.61
CA THR A 7 49.66 -17.10 -14.75
C THR A 7 49.12 -15.71 -14.45
N ASN A 8 50.01 -14.71 -14.36
CA ASN A 8 49.63 -13.31 -14.22
C ASN A 8 49.14 -12.75 -15.57
N ALA A 9 47.82 -12.64 -15.74
CA ALA A 9 47.22 -11.98 -16.90
C ALA A 9 47.28 -10.45 -16.74
N ALA A 10 48.34 -9.83 -17.26
CA ALA A 10 48.48 -8.37 -17.30
C ALA A 10 47.53 -7.78 -18.37
N LEU A 11 46.35 -7.33 -17.96
CA LEU A 11 45.44 -6.56 -18.80
C LEU A 11 45.82 -5.08 -18.75
N ALA A 12 46.32 -4.55 -19.88
CA ALA A 12 46.58 -3.13 -20.03
C ALA A 12 45.27 -2.33 -20.03
N ILE A 13 45.22 -1.26 -19.25
CA ILE A 13 44.07 -0.34 -19.19
C ILE A 13 44.25 0.72 -20.29
N PRO A 14 43.41 0.75 -21.34
CA PRO A 14 43.40 1.87 -22.29
C PRO A 14 42.81 3.10 -21.59
N PHE A 15 43.60 4.17 -21.49
CA PHE A 15 43.11 5.46 -21.00
C PHE A 15 42.10 6.04 -22.00
N LEU A 16 40.81 6.00 -21.65
CA LEU A 16 39.76 6.70 -22.35
C LEU A 16 39.29 7.90 -21.54
N THR A 17 39.67 9.10 -21.97
CA THR A 17 39.13 10.37 -21.46
C THR A 17 37.70 10.56 -21.96
N GLY A 18 36.75 9.85 -21.34
CA GLY A 18 35.32 10.17 -21.41
C GLY A 18 34.99 11.27 -20.41
N ALA A 19 34.10 12.19 -20.78
CA ALA A 19 33.69 13.27 -19.88
C ALA A 19 33.00 12.71 -18.62
N LEU A 20 33.23 13.34 -17.47
CA LEU A 20 32.41 13.15 -16.28
C LEU A 20 31.03 13.77 -16.52
N ALA A 21 30.17 13.02 -17.20
CA ALA A 21 28.75 13.13 -16.92
C ALA A 21 28.57 12.76 -15.45
N ALA A 22 28.39 13.78 -14.60
CA ALA A 22 27.81 13.54 -13.29
C ALA A 22 26.50 12.75 -13.51
N PRO A 23 26.16 11.78 -12.65
CA PRO A 23 24.82 11.21 -12.70
C PRO A 23 23.85 12.38 -12.63
N ALA A 24 22.92 12.45 -13.58
CA ALA A 24 21.83 13.40 -13.47
C ALA A 24 21.23 13.18 -12.08
N GLN A 25 21.11 14.23 -11.29
CA GLN A 25 20.20 14.15 -10.15
C GLN A 25 18.84 13.99 -10.80
N ASP A 26 18.27 12.78 -10.74
CA ASP A 26 16.89 12.52 -11.11
C ASP A 26 16.02 13.37 -10.19
N GLY A 27 15.76 14.59 -10.67
CA GLY A 27 15.23 15.68 -9.87
C GLY A 27 13.78 15.38 -9.58
N LEU A 28 13.53 14.86 -8.38
CA LEU A 28 12.23 14.45 -7.83
C LEU A 28 11.22 14.13 -8.94
N GLU A 29 11.18 12.88 -9.42
CA GLU A 29 10.19 12.45 -10.42
C GLU A 29 8.82 13.01 -10.06
N ASP A 30 8.40 14.02 -10.84
CA ASP A 30 7.22 14.83 -10.57
C ASP A 30 6.02 13.90 -10.60
N LYS A 31 5.57 13.46 -9.40
CA LYS A 31 4.89 12.17 -9.18
C LYS A 31 3.76 12.01 -10.18
N ARG A 32 4.07 11.34 -11.29
CA ARG A 32 3.31 11.49 -12.55
C ARG A 32 1.89 11.06 -12.27
N ALA A 33 0.98 12.04 -12.17
CA ALA A 33 -0.34 11.84 -11.61
C ALA A 33 -1.02 10.66 -12.29
N ILE A 34 -1.02 9.51 -11.61
CA ILE A 34 -1.57 8.29 -12.17
C ILE A 34 -3.07 8.51 -12.13
N ASP A 35 -3.72 8.45 -13.30
CA ASP A 35 -5.17 8.65 -13.41
C ASP A 35 -5.89 7.41 -12.87
N CYS A 36 -5.86 7.30 -11.54
CA CYS A 36 -6.47 6.25 -10.76
C CYS A 36 -7.01 6.81 -9.44
N SER A 37 -8.18 6.31 -9.06
CA SER A 37 -8.81 6.59 -7.79
C SER A 37 -9.14 5.32 -7.01
N PHE A 38 -9.18 5.48 -5.69
CA PHE A 38 -9.54 4.44 -4.73
C PHE A 38 -10.61 4.98 -3.79
N GLU A 39 -11.88 4.58 -3.96
CA GLU A 39 -12.95 4.95 -3.04
C GLU A 39 -13.08 3.93 -1.91
N VAL A 40 -13.02 4.43 -0.67
CA VAL A 40 -13.43 3.72 0.53
C VAL A 40 -14.83 4.21 0.89
N LYS A 41 -15.83 3.34 0.71
CA LYS A 41 -17.24 3.72 0.78
C LYS A 41 -17.99 2.98 1.88
N TYR A 42 -18.48 3.72 2.88
CA TYR A 42 -19.33 3.17 3.91
C TYR A 42 -20.60 2.52 3.32
N GLN A 43 -21.01 1.38 3.87
CA GLN A 43 -22.21 0.65 3.46
C GLN A 43 -23.22 0.53 4.60
N LYS A 44 -22.78 -0.02 5.74
CA LYS A 44 -23.62 -0.28 6.93
C LYS A 44 -22.79 -0.66 8.15
N ASP A 45 -23.45 -0.57 9.31
CA ASP A 45 -23.06 -1.16 10.58
C ASP A 45 -24.04 -2.25 11.02
N TRP A 46 -23.58 -3.14 11.92
CA TRP A 46 -24.42 -4.06 12.70
C TRP A 46 -23.71 -4.46 13.98
N VAL A 47 -24.44 -5.02 14.96
CA VAL A 47 -23.85 -5.59 16.16
C VAL A 47 -23.59 -7.08 15.95
N GLU A 48 -22.38 -7.54 16.25
CA GLU A 48 -21.99 -8.95 16.15
C GLU A 48 -21.08 -9.32 17.34
N SER A 49 -21.38 -10.42 18.03
CA SER A 49 -20.59 -10.92 19.18
C SER A 49 -20.27 -9.89 20.27
N GLY A 50 -21.13 -8.86 20.44
CA GLY A 50 -20.93 -7.77 21.40
C GLY A 50 -20.01 -6.65 20.94
N LEU A 51 -19.61 -6.64 19.66
CA LEU A 51 -18.88 -5.55 19.00
C LEU A 51 -19.79 -4.82 17.99
N ASP A 52 -19.45 -3.57 17.67
CA ASP A 52 -20.06 -2.87 16.54
C ASP A 52 -19.18 -3.13 15.30
N ARG A 53 -19.77 -3.68 14.24
CA ARG A 53 -19.09 -4.13 13.02
C ARG A 53 -19.53 -3.30 11.83
N TYR A 54 -18.56 -2.75 11.10
CA TYR A 54 -18.73 -1.79 10.01
C TYR A 54 -18.28 -2.40 8.68
N ARG A 55 -19.03 -2.18 7.60
CA ARG A 55 -18.66 -2.59 6.23
C ARG A 55 -18.36 -1.38 5.36
N PHE A 56 -17.21 -1.45 4.70
CA PHE A 56 -16.77 -0.55 3.65
C PHE A 56 -16.64 -1.34 2.34
N GLN A 57 -17.15 -0.77 1.24
CA GLN A 57 -16.85 -1.23 -0.12
C GLN A 57 -15.57 -0.54 -0.57
N LEU A 58 -14.66 -1.29 -1.17
CA LEU A 58 -13.42 -0.77 -1.72
C LEU A 58 -13.52 -0.79 -3.25
N ILE A 59 -13.36 0.37 -3.89
CA ILE A 59 -13.61 0.57 -5.32
C ILE A 59 -12.36 1.14 -5.97
N THR A 60 -11.89 0.50 -7.03
CA THR A 60 -10.75 0.96 -7.84
C THR A 60 -11.20 1.40 -9.21
N ASN A 61 -10.73 2.57 -9.67
CA ASN A 61 -10.89 3.03 -11.03
C ASN A 61 -9.51 3.45 -11.58
N PRO A 62 -9.00 2.88 -12.70
CA PRO A 62 -9.49 1.64 -13.30
C PRO A 62 -9.42 0.47 -12.31
N ARG A 63 -10.19 -0.60 -12.55
CA ARG A 63 -10.20 -1.78 -11.65
C ARG A 63 -8.78 -2.34 -11.50
N ASN A 64 -8.33 -2.47 -10.26
CA ASN A 64 -7.01 -2.99 -9.93
C ASN A 64 -7.06 -3.80 -8.63
N ASP A 65 -7.07 -5.14 -8.78
CA ASP A 65 -7.20 -6.06 -7.65
C ASP A 65 -5.95 -6.09 -6.74
N GLN A 66 -4.77 -5.70 -7.25
CA GLN A 66 -3.59 -5.49 -6.41
C GLN A 66 -3.76 -4.26 -5.52
N HIS A 67 -4.39 -3.18 -5.99
CA HIS A 67 -4.68 -2.03 -5.14
C HIS A 67 -5.69 -2.36 -4.03
N LEU A 68 -6.71 -3.19 -4.33
CA LEU A 68 -7.63 -3.72 -3.32
C LEU A 68 -6.88 -4.50 -2.23
N LYS A 69 -5.91 -5.35 -2.60
CA LYS A 69 -5.04 -6.05 -1.64
C LYS A 69 -4.14 -5.09 -0.88
N THR A 70 -3.46 -4.16 -1.54
CA THR A 70 -2.55 -3.20 -0.89
C THR A 70 -3.27 -2.36 0.16
N TYR A 71 -4.48 -1.87 -0.12
CA TYR A 71 -5.27 -1.15 0.88
C TYR A 71 -5.66 -2.04 2.07
N CYS A 72 -6.07 -3.29 1.80
CA CYS A 72 -6.37 -4.25 2.85
C CYS A 72 -5.15 -4.52 3.75
N ASP A 73 -3.99 -4.81 3.15
CA ASP A 73 -2.74 -5.08 3.89
C ASP A 73 -2.34 -3.90 4.78
N LEU A 74 -2.46 -2.66 4.25
CA LEU A 74 -2.25 -1.43 5.02
C LEU A 74 -3.23 -1.33 6.20
N TYR A 75 -4.54 -1.47 5.95
CA TYR A 75 -5.56 -1.39 6.99
C TYR A 75 -5.35 -2.44 8.10
N LEU A 76 -5.12 -3.70 7.72
CA LEU A 76 -4.82 -4.79 8.66
C LEU A 76 -3.54 -4.55 9.48
N GLY A 77 -2.54 -3.85 8.93
CA GLY A 77 -1.36 -3.41 9.65
C GLY A 77 -1.61 -2.29 10.67
N MET A 78 -2.68 -1.52 10.52
CA MET A 78 -3.03 -0.40 11.41
C MET A 78 -3.82 -0.85 12.64
N VAL A 79 -4.81 -1.73 12.43
CA VAL A 79 -5.76 -2.18 13.45
C VAL A 79 -5.42 -3.60 13.90
N GLY A 80 -4.57 -3.66 14.92
CA GLY A 80 -4.07 -4.91 15.51
C GLY A 80 -5.13 -5.78 16.20
N PHE A 81 -4.64 -6.78 16.94
CA PHE A 81 -5.39 -7.93 17.50
C PHE A 81 -6.62 -7.63 18.40
N THR A 82 -6.92 -6.37 18.69
CA THR A 82 -8.14 -5.94 19.41
C THR A 82 -9.35 -5.72 18.50
N ILE A 83 -9.17 -5.74 17.17
CA ILE A 83 -10.21 -5.46 16.18
C ILE A 83 -10.26 -6.63 15.18
N ASN A 84 -11.44 -7.22 14.96
CA ASN A 84 -11.62 -8.31 13.98
C ASN A 84 -11.88 -7.70 12.59
N ASN A 85 -10.93 -7.87 11.68
CA ASN A 85 -10.90 -7.25 10.36
C ASN A 85 -10.82 -8.31 9.26
N GLN A 86 -11.62 -8.15 8.20
CA GLN A 86 -11.75 -9.15 7.14
C GLN A 86 -11.95 -8.45 5.78
N CYS A 87 -11.09 -8.73 4.81
CA CYS A 87 -11.25 -8.28 3.43
C CYS A 87 -11.61 -9.47 2.52
N PHE A 88 -12.62 -9.32 1.67
CA PHE A 88 -13.14 -10.43 0.87
C PHE A 88 -13.94 -9.97 -0.36
N TRP A 89 -14.10 -10.87 -1.33
CA TRP A 89 -15.04 -10.69 -2.44
C TRP A 89 -16.44 -11.21 -2.06
N GLY A 90 -17.45 -10.36 -2.22
CA GLY A 90 -18.84 -10.73 -2.42
C GLY A 90 -19.29 -10.32 -3.83
N ASP A 91 -20.42 -9.62 -3.92
CA ASP A 91 -20.86 -8.87 -5.11
C ASP A 91 -19.94 -7.66 -5.42
N ALA A 92 -19.21 -7.15 -4.42
CA ALA A 92 -18.06 -6.27 -4.56
C ALA A 92 -16.91 -6.70 -3.62
N TYR A 93 -15.76 -6.03 -3.67
CA TYR A 93 -14.72 -6.21 -2.66
C TYR A 93 -15.06 -5.37 -1.43
N TYR A 94 -15.05 -6.01 -0.26
CA TYR A 94 -15.42 -5.40 1.01
C TYR A 94 -14.29 -5.50 2.02
N LEU A 95 -14.27 -4.51 2.93
CA LEU A 95 -13.57 -4.51 4.20
C LEU A 95 -14.62 -4.47 5.31
N ASP A 96 -14.68 -5.52 6.12
CA ASP A 96 -15.38 -5.55 7.40
C ASP A 96 -14.39 -5.25 8.54
N SER A 97 -14.78 -4.42 9.50
CA SER A 97 -13.98 -4.08 10.69
C SER A 97 -14.86 -4.06 11.94
N SER A 98 -14.40 -4.69 13.04
CA SER A 98 -15.20 -4.90 14.27
C SER A 98 -14.58 -4.18 15.47
N GLY A 99 -15.20 -3.09 15.93
CA GLY A 99 -14.71 -2.24 17.01
C GLY A 99 -15.46 -2.40 18.33
N ALA A 100 -14.85 -1.94 19.43
CA ALA A 100 -15.52 -1.80 20.72
C ALA A 100 -16.70 -0.83 20.62
N ARG A 101 -17.86 -1.17 21.21
CA ARG A 101 -19.12 -0.49 20.88
C ARG A 101 -19.13 1.00 21.21
N GLY A 102 -19.82 1.78 20.38
CA GLY A 102 -20.03 3.21 20.54
C GLY A 102 -18.87 4.09 20.03
N PRO A 103 -18.85 5.38 20.41
CA PRO A 103 -18.04 6.41 19.74
C PRO A 103 -16.52 6.14 19.73
N ALA A 104 -15.99 5.43 20.72
CA ALA A 104 -14.56 5.12 20.80
C ALA A 104 -14.10 4.14 19.70
N GLY A 105 -14.83 3.03 19.48
CA GLY A 105 -14.52 2.09 18.40
C GLY A 105 -14.86 2.64 17.03
N GLN A 106 -15.97 3.38 16.91
CA GLN A 106 -16.30 4.10 15.67
C GLN A 106 -15.17 5.06 15.27
N LYS A 107 -14.61 5.82 16.24
CA LYS A 107 -13.46 6.69 15.99
C LYS A 107 -12.23 5.88 15.57
N ALA A 108 -11.89 4.79 16.27
CA ALA A 108 -10.74 3.96 15.91
C ALA A 108 -10.82 3.39 14.48
N VAL A 109 -11.98 2.89 14.07
CA VAL A 109 -12.25 2.43 12.70
C VAL A 109 -12.12 3.57 11.69
N ARG A 110 -12.61 4.78 12.02
CA ARG A 110 -12.52 5.96 11.16
C ARG A 110 -11.10 6.53 11.04
N ASP A 111 -10.34 6.54 12.13
CA ASP A 111 -8.93 6.95 12.17
C ASP A 111 -8.08 5.99 11.30
N ALA A 112 -8.31 4.69 11.44
CA ALA A 112 -7.63 3.65 10.65
C ALA A 112 -7.93 3.77 9.15
N ASN A 113 -9.19 3.98 8.76
CA ASN A 113 -9.55 4.16 7.35
C ASN A 113 -8.88 5.42 6.77
N ASN A 114 -8.79 6.52 7.54
CA ASN A 114 -8.09 7.74 7.12
C ASN A 114 -6.60 7.48 6.91
N LYS A 115 -5.91 6.91 7.90
CA LYS A 115 -4.47 6.69 7.81
C LYS A 115 -4.09 5.65 6.75
N ALA A 116 -4.90 4.60 6.56
CA ALA A 116 -4.73 3.66 5.46
C ALA A 116 -4.98 4.32 4.09
N CYS A 117 -5.87 5.32 3.99
CA CYS A 117 -5.96 6.15 2.78
C CYS A 117 -4.69 6.98 2.56
N ASP A 118 -4.21 7.69 3.59
CA ASP A 118 -3.01 8.53 3.50
C ASP A 118 -1.78 7.71 3.03
N ASP A 119 -1.57 6.53 3.62
CA ASP A 119 -0.47 5.63 3.26
C ASP A 119 -0.64 5.05 1.85
N PHE A 120 -1.88 4.74 1.44
CA PHE A 120 -2.19 4.24 0.11
C PHE A 120 -1.88 5.28 -0.98
N GLU A 121 -2.19 6.57 -0.77
CA GLU A 121 -1.80 7.65 -1.69
C GLU A 121 -0.27 7.79 -1.79
N VAL A 122 0.43 7.72 -0.65
CA VAL A 122 1.90 7.81 -0.60
C VAL A 122 2.57 6.68 -1.37
N ILE A 123 2.07 5.44 -1.20
CA ILE A 123 2.65 4.22 -1.79
C ILE A 123 2.26 4.02 -3.27
N THR A 124 1.00 4.27 -3.65
CA THR A 124 0.51 3.95 -5.00
C THR A 124 0.49 5.14 -5.96
N GLY A 125 0.45 6.38 -5.44
CA GLY A 125 0.21 7.57 -6.26
C GLY A 125 -1.23 7.75 -6.75
N CYS A 126 -2.14 6.79 -6.49
CA CYS A 126 -3.57 6.94 -6.77
C CYS A 126 -4.24 7.81 -5.71
N ARG A 127 -5.24 8.60 -6.11
CA ARG A 127 -6.01 9.46 -5.22
C ARG A 127 -7.07 8.69 -4.44
N THR A 128 -7.21 8.92 -3.14
CA THR A 128 -8.31 8.35 -2.34
C THR A 128 -9.57 9.21 -2.38
N ILE A 129 -10.72 8.53 -2.25
CA ILE A 129 -12.04 9.14 -2.06
C ILE A 129 -12.61 8.54 -0.78
N ARG A 130 -12.98 9.39 0.18
CA ARG A 130 -13.37 9.00 1.54
C ARG A 130 -14.85 9.27 1.75
N SER A 131 -15.66 8.23 1.56
CA SER A 131 -17.12 8.29 1.66
C SER A 131 -17.58 7.68 3.00
N PHE A 132 -17.10 8.24 4.12
CA PHE A 132 -17.30 7.78 5.51
C PHE A 132 -16.96 8.84 6.61
#